data_AF-W2DTV8-F1
#
_entry.id   AF-W2DTV8-F1
#
_cell.length_a   1.000
_cell.length_b   1.000
_cell.length_c   1.000
_cell.angle_alpha   90.00
_cell.angle_beta   90.00
_cell.angle_gamma   90.00
#
_symmetry.space_group_name_H-M   'P 1'
#
loop_
_entity.id
_entity.type
_entity.pdbx_description
1 polymer ?
#
loop_
_entity_poly.entity_id
_entity_poly.type
_entity_poly.pdbx_seq_one_letter_code
_entity_poly.pdbx_strand_id
1 'polypeptide(L)'
;MLQILTHLSEPRHWLLPLLLLSPAAAQAETWVVTNQTHPVSAPSGTRIILLDDQQRLEEQLSQILPADPRQAEATVQRYLASPAGKRLQSDLAQAQQGVTDAWSLGIEKLPAVVVDRRYVVYGEPDVAKAVTLIDRARSLSR
;
A
#
# COMPACT_ATOMS: atom_id res chain seq x y z
N MET A 1 30.42 67.91 -2.07
CA MET A 1 30.74 67.62 -3.49
C MET A 1 31.39 66.24 -3.54
N LEU A 2 30.86 65.33 -4.39
CA LEU A 2 31.40 64.08 -4.97
C LEU A 2 32.83 63.63 -4.57
N GLN A 3 33.22 62.34 -4.50
CA GLN A 3 32.58 61.04 -4.62
C GLN A 3 33.66 59.93 -4.47
N ILE A 4 33.20 58.67 -4.40
CA ILE A 4 33.92 57.40 -4.64
C ILE A 4 34.72 56.82 -3.46
N LEU A 5 34.05 55.96 -2.69
CA LEU A 5 34.67 54.89 -1.92
C LEU A 5 34.58 53.59 -2.74
N THR A 6 35.63 53.29 -3.51
CA THR A 6 35.87 51.94 -4.03
C THR A 6 36.45 51.10 -2.91
N HIS A 7 35.62 50.31 -2.23
CA HIS A 7 36.12 49.22 -1.42
C HIS A 7 35.82 47.91 -2.14
N LEU A 8 36.86 47.33 -2.75
CA LEU A 8 36.91 45.93 -3.13
C LEU A 8 36.60 45.11 -1.87
N SER A 9 35.51 44.33 -1.87
CA SER A 9 35.26 43.34 -0.84
C SER A 9 35.63 41.96 -1.39
N GLU A 10 36.62 41.33 -0.79
CA GLU A 10 37.08 39.98 -1.16
C GLU A 10 35.97 38.93 -0.92
N PRO A 11 35.81 37.94 -1.82
CA PRO A 11 34.83 36.89 -1.63
C PRO A 11 35.34 35.87 -0.61
N ARG A 12 34.77 35.88 0.59
CA ARG A 12 34.97 34.83 1.60
C ARG A 12 34.36 33.52 1.09
N HIS A 13 35.19 32.64 0.53
CA HIS A 13 34.77 31.34 0.02
C HIS A 13 34.22 30.46 1.15
N TRP A 14 32.89 30.39 1.27
CA TRP A 14 32.22 29.40 2.09
C TRP A 14 32.34 28.05 1.38
N LEU A 15 33.17 27.16 1.90
CA LEU A 15 33.18 25.77 1.46
C LEU A 15 31.85 25.14 1.91
N LEU A 16 30.88 25.07 1.00
CA LEU A 16 29.64 24.32 1.21
C LEU A 16 30.00 22.82 1.22
N PRO A 17 29.64 22.05 2.25
CA PRO A 17 29.85 20.62 2.22
C PRO A 17 28.93 20.03 1.14
N LEU A 18 29.53 19.37 0.15
CA LEU A 18 28.81 18.61 -0.86
C LEU A 18 28.19 17.37 -0.18
N LEU A 19 26.92 17.48 0.20
CA LEU A 19 26.16 16.36 0.72
C LEU A 19 25.95 15.36 -0.43
N LEU A 20 26.76 14.31 -0.47
CA LEU A 20 26.59 13.19 -1.39
C LEU A 20 25.29 12.48 -1.01
N LEU A 21 24.21 12.80 -1.73
CA LEU A 21 22.94 12.09 -1.64
C LEU A 21 23.13 10.73 -2.34
N SER A 22 23.58 9.73 -1.58
CA SER A 22 23.63 8.36 -2.06
C SER A 22 22.22 7.92 -2.45
N PRO A 23 21.98 7.39 -3.67
CA PRO A 23 20.69 6.83 -4.00
C PRO A 23 20.45 5.63 -3.09
N ALA A 24 19.47 5.73 -2.20
CA ALA A 24 18.94 4.56 -1.53
C ALA A 24 18.44 3.62 -2.64
N ALA A 25 18.88 2.36 -2.61
CA ALA A 25 18.24 1.33 -3.41
C ALA A 25 16.80 1.20 -2.89
N ALA A 26 15.87 1.90 -3.54
CA ALA A 26 14.46 1.79 -3.24
C ALA A 26 14.06 0.34 -3.54
N GLN A 27 13.66 -0.41 -2.51
CA GLN A 27 12.93 -1.65 -2.78
C GLN A 27 11.67 -1.26 -3.55
N ALA A 28 11.45 -1.92 -4.69
CA ALA A 28 10.30 -1.65 -5.51
C ALA A 28 9.03 -1.97 -4.72
N GLU A 29 8.17 -0.97 -4.55
CA GLU A 29 6.95 -1.12 -3.77
C GLU A 29 6.04 -2.10 -4.52
N THR A 30 5.86 -3.31 -3.96
CA THR A 30 5.07 -4.38 -4.58
C THR A 30 3.74 -4.55 -3.85
N TRP A 31 2.65 -4.32 -4.58
CA TRP A 31 1.29 -4.54 -4.10
C TRP A 31 0.66 -5.67 -4.89
N VAL A 32 -0.19 -6.44 -4.23
CA VAL A 32 -0.96 -7.51 -4.86
C VAL A 32 -2.43 -7.27 -4.59
N VAL A 33 -3.23 -7.16 -5.64
CA VAL A 33 -4.68 -7.03 -5.54
C VAL A 33 -5.29 -8.36 -5.94
N THR A 34 -6.08 -8.95 -5.05
CA THR A 34 -6.73 -10.25 -5.27
C THR A 34 -8.01 -10.40 -4.45
N ASN A 35 -8.59 -11.60 -4.44
CA ASN A 35 -9.69 -12.02 -3.60
C ASN A 35 -9.48 -13.49 -3.13
N GLN A 36 -10.41 -14.05 -2.36
CA GLN A 36 -10.31 -15.42 -1.86
C GLN A 36 -10.38 -16.49 -2.95
N THR A 37 -11.03 -16.21 -4.08
CA THR A 37 -11.16 -17.18 -5.19
C THR A 37 -9.92 -17.23 -6.09
N HIS A 38 -9.00 -16.27 -5.94
CA HIS A 38 -7.74 -16.19 -6.69
C HIS A 38 -6.55 -16.12 -5.73
N PRO A 39 -6.16 -17.25 -5.10
CA PRO A 39 -5.03 -17.26 -4.17
C PRO A 39 -3.71 -16.91 -4.88
N VAL A 40 -2.81 -16.26 -4.15
CA VAL A 40 -1.51 -15.78 -4.63
C VAL A 40 -0.38 -16.29 -3.75
N SER A 41 0.79 -16.51 -4.35
CA SER A 41 2.03 -16.81 -3.64
C SER A 41 2.89 -15.55 -3.58
N ALA A 42 3.02 -14.97 -2.39
CA ALA A 42 3.69 -13.69 -2.18
C ALA A 42 4.82 -13.81 -1.14
N PRO A 43 6.00 -13.19 -1.38
CA PRO A 43 7.04 -13.07 -0.36
C PRO A 43 6.54 -12.32 0.88
N SER A 44 7.15 -12.60 2.04
CA SER A 44 6.90 -11.86 3.28
C SER A 44 7.13 -10.35 3.08
N GLY A 45 6.22 -9.53 3.61
CA GLY A 45 6.30 -8.07 3.49
C GLY A 45 5.64 -7.50 2.23
N THR A 46 5.15 -8.34 1.32
CA THR A 46 4.32 -7.89 0.19
C THR A 46 2.98 -7.36 0.72
N ARG A 47 2.58 -6.16 0.26
CA ARG A 47 1.25 -5.63 0.61
C ARG A 47 0.19 -6.35 -0.21
N ILE A 48 -0.70 -7.09 0.46
CA ILE A 48 -1.82 -7.78 -0.19
C ILE A 48 -3.12 -7.01 0.11
N ILE A 49 -3.86 -6.68 -0.94
CA ILE A 49 -5.18 -6.06 -0.92
C ILE A 49 -6.17 -7.14 -1.36
N LEU A 50 -7.04 -7.54 -0.42
CA LEU A 50 -8.16 -8.44 -0.67
C LEU A 50 -9.41 -7.61 -0.94
N LEU A 51 -9.96 -7.67 -2.14
CA LEU A 51 -11.14 -6.86 -2.51
C LEU A 51 -12.43 -7.34 -1.82
N ASP A 52 -12.45 -8.57 -1.35
CA ASP A 52 -13.56 -9.22 -0.63
C ASP A 52 -13.32 -9.29 0.89
N ASP A 53 -12.31 -8.57 1.41
CA ASP A 53 -11.91 -8.59 2.81
C ASP A 53 -13.03 -8.08 3.74
N GLN A 54 -13.70 -6.98 3.34
CA GLN A 54 -14.82 -6.43 4.10
C GLN A 54 -15.96 -7.44 4.24
N GLN A 55 -16.39 -8.06 3.13
CA GLN A 55 -17.46 -9.05 3.16
C GLN A 55 -17.11 -10.23 4.08
N ARG A 56 -15.85 -10.69 4.04
CA ARG A 56 -15.38 -11.75 4.93
C ARG A 56 -15.49 -11.35 6.41
N LEU A 57 -15.06 -10.13 6.74
CA LEU A 57 -15.10 -9.61 8.11
C LEU A 57 -16.55 -9.48 8.61
N GLU A 58 -17.47 -9.04 7.76
CA GLU A 58 -18.91 -8.98 8.05
C GLU A 58 -19.53 -10.36 8.24
N GLU A 59 -19.16 -11.35 7.42
CA GLU A 59 -19.59 -12.74 7.57
C GLU A 59 -19.07 -13.34 8.88
N GLN A 60 -17.80 -13.11 9.21
CA GLN A 60 -17.19 -13.54 10.48
C GLN A 60 -17.89 -12.93 11.69
N LEU A 61 -18.26 -11.65 11.61
CA LEU A 61 -19.08 -11.00 12.64
C LEU A 61 -20.47 -11.64 12.71
N SER A 62 -21.11 -11.88 11.56
CA SER A 62 -22.46 -12.43 11.50
C SER A 62 -22.56 -13.83 12.13
N GLN A 63 -21.51 -14.65 11.99
CA GLN A 63 -21.43 -15.99 12.59
C GLN A 63 -21.48 -16.01 14.12
N ILE A 64 -21.12 -14.90 14.78
CA ILE A 64 -21.14 -14.80 16.24
C ILE A 64 -22.43 -14.16 16.79
N LEU A 65 -23.37 -13.76 15.92
CA LEU A 65 -24.60 -13.10 16.33
C LEU A 65 -25.75 -14.10 16.57
N PRO A 66 -26.47 -14.00 17.71
CA PRO A 66 -27.72 -14.71 17.91
C PRO A 66 -28.79 -14.35 16.87
N ALA A 67 -29.73 -15.27 16.61
CA ALA A 67 -30.86 -15.03 15.71
C ALA A 67 -31.89 -14.04 16.29
N ASP A 68 -31.96 -13.88 17.62
CA ASP A 68 -32.81 -12.89 18.27
C ASP A 68 -32.20 -11.48 18.10
N PRO A 69 -32.90 -10.54 17.43
CA PRO A 69 -32.37 -9.20 17.16
C PRO A 69 -31.96 -8.40 18.41
N ARG A 70 -32.69 -8.54 19.52
CA ARG A 70 -32.37 -7.82 20.77
C ARG A 70 -31.10 -8.38 21.40
N GLN A 71 -30.91 -9.69 21.32
CA GLN A 71 -29.70 -10.35 21.80
C GLN A 71 -28.52 -10.08 20.88
N ALA A 72 -28.75 -10.01 19.57
CA ALA A 72 -27.75 -9.65 18.57
C ALA A 72 -27.19 -8.25 18.83
N GLU A 73 -28.04 -7.24 19.03
CA GLU A 73 -27.60 -5.87 19.33
C GLU A 73 -26.71 -5.81 20.58
N ALA A 74 -27.15 -6.40 21.69
CA ALA A 74 -26.36 -6.45 22.92
C ALA A 74 -25.04 -7.23 22.76
N THR A 75 -25.01 -8.21 21.85
CA THR A 75 -23.80 -9.00 21.54
C THR A 75 -22.82 -8.19 20.69
N VAL A 76 -23.30 -7.51 19.65
CA VAL A 76 -22.49 -6.60 18.81
C VAL A 76 -21.87 -5.50 19.66
N GLN A 77 -22.66 -4.83 20.51
CA GLN A 77 -22.14 -3.74 21.36
C GLN A 77 -21.02 -4.22 22.29
N ARG A 78 -21.19 -5.37 22.93
CA ARG A 78 -20.15 -5.98 23.78
C ARG A 78 -18.93 -6.41 22.98
N TYR A 79 -19.14 -6.99 21.80
CA TYR A 79 -18.06 -7.41 20.91
C TYR A 79 -17.23 -6.22 20.41
N LEU A 80 -17.87 -5.15 19.93
CA LEU A 80 -17.22 -3.94 19.45
C LEU A 80 -16.42 -3.21 20.54
N ALA A 81 -16.88 -3.27 21.79
CA ALA A 81 -16.15 -2.73 22.94
C ALA A 81 -14.90 -3.55 23.32
N SER A 82 -14.83 -4.81 22.88
CA SER A 82 -13.70 -5.71 23.18
C SER A 82 -12.45 -5.37 22.35
N PRO A 83 -11.26 -5.87 22.75
CA PRO A 83 -10.06 -5.75 21.91
C PRO A 83 -10.21 -6.38 20.52
N ALA A 84 -11.00 -7.45 20.39
CA ALA A 84 -11.28 -8.08 19.09
C ALA A 84 -12.14 -7.16 18.21
N GLY A 85 -13.15 -6.51 18.78
CA GLY A 85 -13.98 -5.53 18.08
C GLY A 85 -13.22 -4.28 17.65
N LYS A 86 -12.20 -3.85 18.41
CA LYS A 86 -11.30 -2.78 17.98
C LYS A 86 -10.43 -3.19 16.78
N ARG A 87 -9.95 -4.44 16.77
CA ARG A 87 -9.23 -5.00 15.60
C ARG A 87 -10.15 -5.05 14.39
N LEU A 88 -11.38 -5.58 14.54
CA LEU A 88 -12.37 -5.61 13.46
C LEU A 88 -12.59 -4.21 12.84
N GLN A 89 -12.73 -3.17 13.66
CA GLN A 89 -12.89 -1.80 13.16
C GLN A 89 -11.67 -1.31 12.36
N SER A 90 -10.46 -1.64 12.83
CA SER A 90 -9.22 -1.33 12.11
C SER A 90 -9.13 -2.10 10.79
N ASP A 91 -9.47 -3.39 10.80
CA ASP A 91 -9.40 -4.27 9.63
C ASP A 91 -10.42 -3.83 8.57
N LEU A 92 -11.64 -3.43 8.97
CA LEU A 92 -12.65 -2.86 8.08
C LEU A 92 -12.17 -1.55 7.44
N ALA A 93 -11.56 -0.65 8.23
CA ALA A 93 -10.99 0.59 7.69
C ALA A 93 -9.86 0.29 6.68
N GLN A 94 -9.02 -0.70 6.96
CA GLN A 94 -7.95 -1.12 6.07
C GLN A 94 -8.50 -1.77 4.79
N ALA A 95 -9.54 -2.60 4.88
CA ALA A 95 -10.20 -3.20 3.73
C ALA A 95 -10.76 -2.13 2.79
N GLN A 96 -11.47 -1.14 3.35
CA GLN A 96 -12.01 -0.02 2.58
C GLN A 96 -10.91 0.82 1.90
N GLN A 97 -9.81 1.08 2.63
CA GLN A 97 -8.64 1.75 2.04
C GLN A 97 -8.04 0.91 0.92
N GLY A 98 -7.94 -0.41 1.08
CA GLY A 98 -7.43 -1.32 0.06
C GLY A 98 -8.25 -1.28 -1.23
N VAL A 99 -9.58 -1.30 -1.13
CA VAL A 99 -10.48 -1.16 -2.29
C VAL A 99 -10.26 0.18 -2.99
N THR A 100 -10.12 1.26 -2.23
CA THR A 100 -9.85 2.61 -2.75
C THR A 100 -8.49 2.66 -3.47
N ASP A 101 -7.46 2.06 -2.86
CA ASP A 101 -6.11 1.97 -3.42
C ASP A 101 -6.13 1.20 -4.75
N ALA A 102 -6.81 0.05 -4.81
CA ALA A 102 -6.96 -0.74 -6.04
C ALA A 102 -7.70 0.01 -7.16
N TRP A 103 -8.75 0.76 -6.82
CA TRP A 103 -9.42 1.65 -7.78
C TRP A 103 -8.44 2.70 -8.30
N SER A 104 -7.72 3.41 -7.41
CA SER A 104 -6.80 4.48 -7.82
C SER A 104 -5.71 4.01 -8.79
N LEU A 105 -5.36 2.72 -8.74
CA LEU A 105 -4.42 2.05 -9.64
C LEU A 105 -5.05 1.56 -10.96
N GLY A 106 -6.37 1.67 -11.12
CA GLY A 106 -7.09 1.23 -12.31
C GLY A 106 -7.10 -0.29 -12.48
N ILE A 107 -7.15 -1.05 -11.38
CA ILE A 107 -7.13 -2.51 -11.42
C ILE A 107 -8.47 -3.05 -11.93
N GLU A 108 -8.45 -3.74 -13.06
CA GLU A 108 -9.65 -4.27 -13.72
C GLU A 108 -9.81 -5.80 -13.58
N LYS A 109 -8.71 -6.51 -13.30
CA LYS A 109 -8.66 -7.98 -13.33
C LYS A 109 -7.83 -8.51 -12.17
N LEU A 110 -8.17 -9.71 -11.71
CA LEU A 110 -7.50 -10.38 -10.58
C LEU A 110 -6.88 -11.72 -11.03
N PRO A 111 -5.82 -12.18 -10.35
CA PRO A 111 -4.97 -11.38 -9.46
C PRO A 111 -4.19 -10.32 -10.26
N ALA A 112 -3.83 -9.22 -9.60
CA ALA A 112 -2.98 -8.17 -10.18
C ALA A 112 -1.77 -7.92 -9.28
N VAL A 113 -0.57 -8.02 -9.85
CA VAL A 113 0.67 -7.65 -9.17
C VAL A 113 1.12 -6.29 -9.69
N VAL A 114 1.25 -5.32 -8.79
CA VAL A 114 1.60 -3.94 -9.09
C VAL A 114 2.97 -3.64 -8.51
N VAL A 115 3.87 -3.10 -9.33
CA VAL A 115 5.22 -2.70 -8.91
C VAL A 115 5.42 -1.22 -9.19
N ASP A 116 5.88 -0.49 -8.17
CA ASP A 116 6.14 0.96 -8.19
C ASP A 116 4.93 1.79 -8.63
N ARG A 117 3.72 1.27 -8.37
CA ARG A 117 2.42 1.88 -8.77
C ARG A 117 2.31 2.22 -10.26
N ARG A 118 3.16 1.63 -11.11
CA ARG A 118 3.29 1.96 -12.53
C ARG A 118 3.13 0.74 -13.42
N TYR A 119 3.65 -0.40 -12.99
CA TYR A 119 3.65 -1.63 -13.76
C TYR A 119 2.66 -2.59 -13.14
N VAL A 120 1.81 -3.20 -13.97
CA VAL A 120 0.81 -4.17 -13.53
C VAL A 120 0.94 -5.44 -14.35
N VAL A 121 0.95 -6.60 -13.68
CA VAL A 121 0.83 -7.91 -14.30
C VAL A 121 -0.47 -8.53 -13.84
N TYR A 122 -1.34 -8.86 -14.79
CA TYR A 122 -2.62 -9.52 -14.54
C TYR A 122 -2.52 -11.04 -14.71
N GLY A 123 -3.25 -11.78 -13.88
CA GLY A 123 -3.43 -13.22 -14.03
C GLY A 123 -2.26 -14.08 -13.56
N GLU A 124 -1.19 -13.49 -13.04
CA GLU A 124 -0.03 -14.21 -12.51
C GLU A 124 -0.14 -14.31 -10.97
N PRO A 125 -0.45 -15.50 -10.41
CA PRO A 125 -0.57 -15.69 -8.97
C PRO A 125 0.79 -15.78 -8.25
N ASP A 126 1.89 -16.07 -8.96
CA ASP A 126 3.23 -16.04 -8.39
C ASP A 126 3.82 -14.63 -8.49
N VAL A 127 3.88 -13.95 -7.34
CA VAL A 127 4.35 -12.55 -7.26
C VAL A 127 5.81 -12.42 -7.68
N ALA A 128 6.67 -13.38 -7.34
CA ALA A 128 8.08 -13.33 -7.73
C ALA A 128 8.25 -13.46 -9.24
N LYS A 129 7.43 -14.30 -9.87
CA LYS A 129 7.37 -14.43 -11.33
C LYS A 129 6.85 -13.15 -11.98
N ALA A 130 5.80 -12.54 -11.45
CA ALA A 130 5.27 -11.27 -11.96
C ALA A 130 6.30 -10.13 -11.88
N VAL A 131 7.02 -10.01 -10.78
CA VAL A 131 8.12 -9.03 -10.62
C VAL A 131 9.21 -9.27 -11.66
N THR A 132 9.60 -10.53 -11.88
CA THR A 132 10.60 -10.90 -12.90
C THR A 132 10.15 -10.50 -14.32
N LEU A 133 8.86 -10.67 -14.64
CA LEU A 133 8.30 -10.24 -15.92
C LEU A 133 8.41 -8.71 -16.11
N ILE A 134 8.13 -7.94 -15.06
CA ILE A 134 8.25 -6.48 -15.06
C ILE A 134 9.71 -6.06 -15.23
N ASP A 135 10.64 -6.65 -14.49
CA ASP A 135 12.07 -6.33 -14.58
C ASP A 135 12.64 -6.63 -15.96
N ARG A 136 12.19 -7.73 -16.59
CA ARG A 136 12.54 -8.05 -17.98
C ARG A 136 11.97 -7.03 -18.96
N ALA A 137 10.72 -6.60 -18.79
CA ALA A 137 10.12 -5.60 -19.66
C ALA A 137 10.87 -4.24 -19.55
N ARG A 138 11.29 -3.87 -18.33
CA ARG A 138 12.06 -2.65 -18.06
C ARG A 138 13.44 -2.65 -18.72
N SER A 139 14.13 -3.79 -18.74
CA SER A 139 15.47 -3.88 -19.34
C SER A 139 15.44 -3.79 -20.87
N LEU A 140 14.36 -4.25 -21.51
CA LEU A 140 14.18 -4.14 -22.96
C LEU A 140 13.79 -2.71 -23.42
N SER A 141 13.22 -1.91 -22.54
CA SER A 141 12.83 -0.52 -22.83
C SER A 141 13.96 0.51 -22.62
N ARG A 142 15.16 0.06 -22.24
CA ARG A 142 16.28 0.91 -21.83
C ARG A 142 17.33 1.05 -22.93
#